data_AF-A0A3B9SNE9-F1
#
_entry.id   AF-A0A3B9SNE9-F1
#
_cell.length_a   1.000
_cell.length_b   1.000
_cell.length_c   1.000
_cell.angle_alpha   90.00
_cell.angle_beta   90.00
_cell.angle_gamma   90.00
#
_symmetry.space_group_name_H-M   'P 1'
#
loop_
_entity.id
_entity.type
_entity.pdbx_description
1 polymer ?
#
loop_
_entity_poly.entity_id
_entity_poly.type
_entity_poly.pdbx_seq_one_letter_code
_entity_poly.pdbx_strand_id
1 'polypeptide(L)'
;ERVRQEFWGYAANETWSNEDLIAESYQGIRPAPGYPACPDHLEKDLLFRLLDVEARAGIQLTEHKAMYPTAAVSGYYFAHPEAKYFGLAKIDTDQLTDYAGRRGISQED
;
A
#
# COMPACT_ATOMS: atom_id res chain seq x y z
N GLU A 1 7.03 1.16 -12.48
CA GLU A 1 7.94 0.80 -13.59
C GLU A 1 9.36 0.57 -13.08
N ARG A 2 10.13 1.60 -12.71
CA ARG A 2 11.52 1.46 -12.22
C ARG A 2 11.74 0.40 -11.13
N VAL A 3 10.79 0.21 -10.20
CA VAL A 3 10.89 -0.87 -9.21
C VAL A 3 10.91 -2.26 -9.86
N ARG A 4 10.08 -2.50 -10.87
CA ARG A 4 10.01 -3.81 -11.55
C ARG A 4 11.22 -4.06 -12.45
N GLN A 5 11.71 -3.02 -13.11
CA GLN A 5 12.82 -3.09 -14.06
C GLN A 5 14.20 -3.02 -13.39
N GLU A 6 14.39 -2.12 -12.43
CA GLU A 6 15.71 -1.77 -11.87
C GLU A 6 15.87 -2.22 -10.41
N PHE A 7 15.02 -1.75 -9.50
CA PHE A 7 15.28 -1.91 -8.06
C PHE A 7 14.97 -3.31 -7.52
N TRP A 8 13.89 -3.93 -8.01
CA TRP A 8 13.53 -5.32 -7.74
C TRP A 8 13.94 -6.23 -8.91
N GLY A 9 13.78 -5.75 -10.15
CA GLY A 9 14.37 -6.39 -11.33
C GLY A 9 13.70 -7.68 -11.80
N TYR A 10 12.49 -8.00 -11.33
CA TYR A 10 11.78 -9.21 -11.77
C TYR A 10 11.19 -9.11 -13.19
N ALA A 11 11.21 -7.92 -13.80
CA ALA A 11 10.71 -7.68 -15.15
C ALA A 11 11.60 -6.68 -15.92
N ALA A 12 12.93 -6.90 -15.92
CA ALA A 12 13.92 -5.97 -16.49
C ALA A 12 13.71 -5.60 -17.97
N ASN A 13 13.08 -6.48 -18.76
CA ASN A 13 12.87 -6.30 -20.20
C ASN A 13 11.43 -5.89 -20.56
N GLU A 14 10.57 -5.56 -19.58
CA GLU A 14 9.21 -5.13 -19.89
C GLU A 14 9.21 -3.78 -20.61
N THR A 15 8.41 -3.66 -21.66
CA THR A 15 8.17 -2.39 -22.36
C THR A 15 6.67 -2.22 -22.48
N TRP A 16 6.13 -1.20 -21.84
CA TRP A 16 4.69 -0.93 -21.82
C TRP A 16 4.42 0.48 -22.32
N SER A 17 3.35 0.65 -23.10
CA SER A 17 2.83 1.99 -23.37
C SER A 17 2.23 2.59 -22.10
N ASN A 18 1.98 3.91 -22.11
CA ASN A 18 1.30 4.54 -20.98
C ASN A 18 -0.11 3.97 -20.78
N GLU A 19 -0.81 3.65 -21.87
CA GLU A 19 -2.12 2.99 -21.86
C GLU A 19 -2.03 1.61 -21.18
N ASP A 20 -1.00 0.82 -21.49
CA ASP A 20 -0.77 -0.49 -20.87
C ASP A 20 -0.46 -0.37 -19.37
N LEU A 21 0.27 0.67 -18.96
CA LEU A 21 0.56 0.98 -17.56
C LEU A 21 -0.71 1.38 -16.79
N ILE A 22 -1.60 2.16 -17.39
CA ILE A 22 -2.90 2.52 -16.82
C ILE A 22 -3.81 1.29 -16.72
N ALA A 23 -3.79 0.43 -17.73
CA ALA A 23 -4.53 -0.84 -17.74
C ALA A 23 -3.92 -1.91 -16.81
N GLU A 24 -2.81 -1.59 -16.13
CA GLU A 24 -2.09 -2.47 -15.21
C GLU A 24 -1.61 -3.78 -15.85
N SER A 25 -1.19 -3.75 -17.12
CA SER A 25 -0.81 -4.95 -17.89
C SER A 25 0.49 -5.64 -17.42
N TYR A 26 1.20 -5.06 -16.46
CA TYR A 26 2.45 -5.58 -15.90
C TYR A 26 2.21 -6.60 -14.79
N GLN A 27 3.27 -7.35 -14.44
CA GLN A 27 3.27 -8.26 -13.29
C GLN A 27 3.31 -7.49 -11.95
N GLY A 28 2.51 -7.95 -10.97
CA GLY A 28 2.51 -7.45 -9.60
C GLY A 28 1.56 -6.27 -9.36
N ILE A 29 1.42 -5.86 -8.09
CA ILE A 29 0.50 -4.79 -7.66
C ILE A 29 1.18 -3.81 -6.71
N ARG A 30 0.57 -2.63 -6.55
CA ARG A 30 1.04 -1.56 -5.65
C ARG A 30 -0.05 -1.01 -4.72
N PRO A 31 -0.66 -1.84 -3.86
CA PRO A 31 -1.79 -1.44 -3.02
C PRO A 31 -1.40 -0.38 -2.00
N ALA A 32 -2.32 0.57 -1.79
CA ALA A 32 -2.15 1.69 -0.88
C ALA A 32 -3.12 1.55 0.30
N PRO A 33 -2.66 1.66 1.56
CA PRO A 33 -3.52 1.66 2.74
C PRO A 33 -4.70 2.63 2.61
N GLY A 34 -5.91 2.16 2.91
CA GLY A 34 -7.18 2.88 2.74
C GLY A 34 -7.98 2.48 1.49
N TYR A 35 -7.36 1.82 0.52
CA TYR A 35 -8.08 1.23 -0.60
C TYR A 35 -8.75 -0.09 -0.20
N PRO A 36 -9.77 -0.58 -0.95
CA PRO A 36 -10.50 -1.80 -0.59
C PRO A 36 -9.63 -3.04 -0.33
N ALA A 37 -8.48 -3.17 -0.98
CA ALA A 37 -7.56 -4.29 -0.78
C ALA A 37 -6.79 -4.25 0.54
N CYS A 38 -6.70 -3.09 1.18
CA CYS A 38 -6.03 -2.89 2.47
C CYS A 38 -6.67 -1.67 3.16
N PRO A 39 -7.90 -1.81 3.68
CA PRO A 39 -8.72 -0.66 4.07
C PRO A 39 -8.23 0.06 5.34
N ASP A 40 -7.39 -0.57 6.16
CA ASP A 40 -6.85 0.08 7.36
C ASP A 40 -5.88 1.21 7.00
N HIS A 41 -6.20 2.43 7.41
CA HIS A 41 -5.36 3.60 7.23
C HIS A 41 -4.16 3.65 8.19
N LEU A 42 -4.23 3.00 9.35
CA LEU A 42 -3.15 2.99 10.36
C LEU A 42 -1.88 2.30 9.85
N GLU A 43 -2.01 1.45 8.85
CA GLU A 43 -0.89 0.83 8.14
C GLU A 43 0.11 1.85 7.54
N LYS A 44 -0.31 3.10 7.29
CA LYS A 44 0.61 4.17 6.85
C LYS A 44 1.66 4.52 7.90
N ASP A 45 1.35 4.38 9.19
CA ASP A 45 2.31 4.66 10.26
C ASP A 45 3.54 3.75 10.16
N LEU A 46 3.32 2.47 9.81
CA LEU A 46 4.39 1.52 9.57
C LEU A 46 5.24 1.92 8.36
N LEU A 47 4.60 2.24 7.23
CA LEU A 47 5.31 2.69 6.02
C LEU A 47 6.15 3.94 6.28
N PHE A 48 5.58 4.94 6.95
CA PHE A 48 6.24 6.21 7.22
C PHE A 48 7.45 6.04 8.13
N ARG A 49 7.33 5.20 9.15
CA ARG A 49 8.43 4.85 10.06
C ARG A 49 9.51 4.03 9.37
N LEU A 50 9.15 3.01 8.58
CA LEU A 50 10.12 2.14 7.91
C LEU A 50 10.96 2.89 6.87
N LEU A 51 10.33 3.83 6.15
CA LEU A 51 10.97 4.56 5.05
C LEU A 51 11.50 5.92 5.47
N ASP A 52 11.30 6.35 6.73
CA ASP A 52 11.69 7.66 7.23
C ASP A 52 11.17 8.80 6.32
N VAL A 53 9.88 8.74 6.00
CA VAL A 53 9.26 9.51 4.91
C VAL A 53 9.33 11.02 5.16
N GLU A 54 9.12 11.46 6.40
CA GLU A 54 9.14 12.89 6.72
C GLU A 54 10.53 13.49 6.47
N ALA A 55 11.59 12.83 6.93
CA ALA A 55 12.95 13.31 6.74
C ALA A 55 13.42 13.22 5.27
N ARG A 56 12.99 12.18 4.54
CA ARG A 56 13.48 11.91 3.17
C ARG A 56 12.67 12.58 2.08
N ALA A 57 11.39 12.81 2.31
CA ALA A 57 10.45 13.31 1.29
C ALA A 57 9.65 14.54 1.77
N GLY A 58 9.73 14.93 3.04
CA GLY A 58 8.99 16.09 3.57
C GLY A 58 7.47 15.87 3.64
N ILE A 59 7.00 14.63 3.57
CA ILE A 59 5.58 14.28 3.62
C ILE A 59 5.25 13.81 5.04
N GLN A 60 4.15 14.32 5.59
CA GLN A 60 3.67 14.03 6.94
C GLN A 60 2.31 13.31 6.91
N LEU A 61 1.99 12.62 8.00
CA LEU A 61 0.64 12.09 8.25
C LEU A 61 -0.12 13.03 9.20
N THR A 62 -1.36 13.35 8.87
CA THR A 62 -2.29 14.02 9.79
C THR A 62 -2.75 13.05 10.88
N GLU A 63 -3.47 13.56 11.88
CA GLU A 63 -4.11 12.74 12.93
C GLU A 63 -5.01 11.64 12.34
N HIS A 64 -5.67 11.92 11.22
CA HIS A 64 -6.54 10.98 10.49
C HIS A 64 -5.82 10.21 9.37
N LYS A 65 -4.47 10.18 9.38
CA LYS A 65 -3.64 9.45 8.42
C LYS A 65 -3.80 9.89 6.96
N ALA A 66 -4.24 11.12 6.73
CA ALA A 66 -4.10 11.76 5.41
C ALA A 66 -2.65 12.19 5.22
N MET A 67 -2.16 12.20 3.98
CA MET A 67 -0.81 12.67 3.68
C MET A 67 -0.82 14.18 3.39
N TYR A 68 0.19 14.88 3.90
CA TYR A 68 0.42 16.30 3.65
C TYR A 68 1.85 16.55 3.16
N PRO A 69 2.09 17.26 2.04
CA PRO A 69 1.09 17.83 1.12
C PRO A 69 0.16 16.78 0.48
N THR A 70 -1.04 17.21 0.08
CA THR A 70 -2.11 16.29 -0.35
C THR A 70 -1.85 15.60 -1.69
N ALA A 71 -1.00 16.19 -2.54
CA ALA A 71 -0.55 15.57 -3.79
C ALA A 71 0.54 14.51 -3.50
N ALA A 72 0.16 13.44 -2.82
CA ALA A 72 1.06 12.38 -2.38
C ALA A 72 0.42 10.99 -2.54
N VAL A 73 1.26 9.97 -2.76
CA VAL A 73 0.87 8.56 -2.84
C VAL A 73 1.88 7.72 -2.06
N SER A 74 1.40 6.76 -1.27
CA SER A 74 2.21 5.76 -0.59
C SER A 74 1.53 4.40 -0.68
N GLY A 75 2.32 3.33 -0.62
CA GLY A 75 1.79 1.97 -0.72
C GLY A 75 2.89 0.92 -0.68
N TYR A 76 2.47 -0.31 -0.90
CA TYR A 76 3.31 -1.50 -0.94
C TYR A 76 3.71 -1.85 -2.36
N TYR A 77 4.64 -2.79 -2.51
CA TYR A 77 4.89 -3.49 -3.77
C TYR A 77 4.81 -4.99 -3.54
N PHE A 78 4.00 -5.68 -4.35
CA PHE A 78 3.94 -7.14 -4.40
C PHE A 78 4.35 -7.61 -5.80
N ALA A 79 5.34 -8.50 -5.87
CA ALA A 79 5.89 -8.99 -7.14
C ALA A 79 5.30 -10.32 -7.64
N HIS A 80 4.50 -11.01 -6.80
CA HIS A 80 3.96 -12.32 -7.18
C HIS A 80 3.07 -12.20 -8.43
N PRO A 81 3.23 -13.07 -9.45
CA PRO A 81 2.51 -12.93 -10.71
C PRO A 81 1.00 -13.08 -10.60
N GLU A 82 0.53 -13.80 -9.57
CA GLU A 82 -0.90 -13.95 -9.30
C GLU A 82 -1.46 -12.91 -8.32
N ALA A 83 -0.65 -11.96 -7.85
CA ALA A 83 -1.14 -10.90 -6.98
C ALA A 83 -2.12 -10.02 -7.75
N LYS A 84 -3.30 -9.77 -7.16
CA LYS A 84 -4.36 -8.96 -7.76
C LYS A 84 -5.00 -8.09 -6.69
N TYR A 85 -5.55 -6.95 -7.11
CA TYR A 85 -6.43 -6.18 -6.24
C TYR A 85 -7.74 -6.94 -6.02
N PHE A 86 -8.13 -7.08 -4.76
CA PHE A 86 -9.43 -7.59 -4.36
C PHE A 86 -9.97 -6.70 -3.24
N GLY A 87 -11.28 -6.56 -3.11
CA GLY A 87 -11.87 -5.83 -1.99
C GLY A 87 -11.97 -6.74 -0.77
N LEU A 88 -11.53 -6.26 0.39
CA LEU A 88 -11.91 -6.85 1.66
C LEU A 88 -13.42 -6.61 1.84
N ALA A 89 -14.18 -7.70 1.96
CA ALA A 89 -15.60 -7.62 2.29
C ALA A 89 -15.78 -7.26 3.77
N LYS A 90 -17.03 -7.26 4.24
CA LYS A 90 -17.29 -7.17 5.68
C LYS A 90 -16.55 -8.29 6.40
N ILE A 91 -15.93 -7.95 7.52
CA ILE A 91 -15.28 -8.90 8.43
C ILE A 91 -16.19 -9.13 9.63
N ASP A 92 -16.08 -10.31 10.25
CA ASP A 92 -16.80 -10.65 11.47
C ASP A 92 -16.00 -10.26 12.72
N THR A 93 -16.67 -10.32 13.88
CA THR A 93 -16.11 -9.88 15.18
C THR A 93 -14.87 -10.68 15.60
N ASP A 94 -14.76 -11.94 15.20
CA ASP A 94 -13.60 -12.78 15.50
C ASP A 94 -12.33 -12.26 14.81
N GLN A 95 -12.42 -11.92 13.52
CA GLN A 95 -11.33 -11.32 12.76
C GLN A 95 -10.98 -9.93 13.30
N LEU A 96 -11.98 -9.11 13.66
CA LEU A 96 -11.76 -7.80 14.27
C LEU A 96 -10.99 -7.93 15.59
N THR A 97 -11.41 -8.87 16.45
CA THR A 97 -10.77 -9.13 17.75
C THR A 97 -9.32 -9.58 17.59
N ASP A 98 -9.06 -10.53 16.70
CA ASP A 98 -7.70 -11.00 16.40
C ASP A 98 -6.82 -9.87 15.82
N TYR A 99 -7.37 -9.06 14.91
CA TYR A 99 -6.64 -7.95 14.31
C TYR A 99 -6.25 -6.89 15.32
N ALA A 100 -7.20 -6.45 16.17
CA ALA A 100 -6.94 -5.50 17.25
C ALA A 100 -5.85 -6.04 18.20
N GLY A 101 -5.92 -7.33 18.56
CA GLY A 101 -4.91 -8.00 19.37
C GLY A 101 -3.51 -8.00 18.74
N ARG A 102 -3.40 -8.29 17.43
CA ARG A 102 -2.13 -8.23 16.68
C ARG A 102 -1.56 -6.81 16.56
N ARG A 103 -2.44 -5.82 16.50
CA ARG A 103 -2.08 -4.39 16.42
C ARG A 103 -1.77 -3.78 17.78
N GLY A 104 -2.19 -4.41 18.87
CA GLY A 104 -2.04 -3.89 20.22
C GLY A 104 -2.91 -2.67 20.51
N ILE A 105 -4.10 -2.62 19.89
CA ILE A 105 -5.10 -1.54 20.03
C ILE A 105 -6.42 -2.09 20.56
N SER A 106 -7.34 -1.21 20.97
CA SER A 106 -8.70 -1.63 21.34
C SER A 106 -9.51 -2.04 20.10
N GLN A 107 -10.68 -2.65 20.28
CA GLN A 107 -11.56 -2.91 19.14
C GLN A 107 -12.27 -1.65 18.64
N GLU A 108 -12.35 -0.62 19.48
CA GLU A 108 -12.93 0.68 19.14
C GLU A 108 -11.97 1.58 18.34
N ASP A 109 -10.65 1.36 18.45
CA ASP A 109 -9.58 2.09 17.75
C ASP A 109 -9.27 1.52 16.36
#